data_AF-A0A225NE81-F1
#
_entry.id   AF-A0A225NE81-F1
#
_cell.length_a   1.000
_cell.length_b   1.000
_cell.length_c   1.000
_cell.angle_alpha   90.00
_cell.angle_beta   90.00
_cell.angle_gamma   90.00
#
_symmetry.space_group_name_H-M   'P 1'
#
loop_
_entity.id
_entity.type
_entity.pdbx_description
1 polymer ?
#
loop_
_entity_poly.entity_id
_entity_poly.type
_entity_poly.pdbx_seq_one_letter_code
_entity_poly.pdbx_strand_id
1 'polypeptide(L)'
;MLRIHGIIGASDAPDLHAALHRLEHRDGVEYLFVPAHEAGRKRFRLTTDRGTDCAVSIDRDQALFDGAVLLLEEDRAIVARFGAQEIWRLKARDGAAALQLGWQAGNLHWRVRFDGTVLEVLLDGDRGAYRARITELIESGLVEELSDDAREELRRHG
;
A
#
# COMPACT_ATOMS: atom_id res chain seq x y z
N MET A 1 -2.70 -18.82 -4.14
CA MET A 1 -1.97 -18.89 -2.85
C MET A 1 -0.49 -19.06 -3.16
N LEU A 2 0.29 -18.03 -2.87
CA LEU A 2 1.73 -17.99 -3.05
C LEU A 2 2.43 -18.45 -1.76
N ARG A 3 3.44 -19.31 -1.86
CA ARG A 3 4.20 -19.82 -0.71
C ARG A 3 5.57 -19.19 -0.70
N ILE A 4 5.86 -18.45 0.36
CA ILE A 4 7.10 -17.72 0.53
C ILE A 4 7.87 -18.38 1.67
N HIS A 5 9.13 -18.70 1.40
CA HIS A 5 10.03 -19.38 2.32
C HIS A 5 11.27 -18.52 2.53
N GLY A 6 11.43 -17.98 3.74
CA GLY A 6 12.53 -17.09 4.09
C GLY A 6 12.42 -15.68 3.50
N ILE A 7 13.54 -14.96 3.54
CA ILE A 7 13.70 -13.60 3.04
C ILE A 7 14.83 -13.63 2.00
N ILE A 8 14.61 -13.03 0.82
CA ILE A 8 15.64 -12.94 -0.23
C ILE A 8 16.70 -11.91 0.16
N GLY A 9 16.25 -10.76 0.68
CA GLY A 9 17.13 -9.68 1.13
C GLY A 9 16.35 -8.41 1.45
N ALA A 10 17.07 -7.29 1.55
CA ALA A 10 16.50 -5.98 1.81
C ALA A 10 16.25 -5.23 0.49
N SER A 11 15.17 -4.46 0.41
CA SER A 11 14.79 -3.72 -0.81
C SER A 11 15.79 -2.63 -1.22
N ASP A 12 16.64 -2.22 -0.29
CA ASP A 12 17.74 -1.25 -0.49
C ASP A 12 19.04 -1.90 -0.96
N ALA A 13 19.13 -3.23 -0.99
CA ALA A 13 20.30 -3.92 -1.51
C ALA A 13 20.46 -3.58 -3.01
N PRO A 14 21.68 -3.25 -3.50
CA PRO A 14 21.88 -2.73 -4.85
C PRO A 14 21.26 -3.59 -5.96
N ASP A 15 21.40 -4.92 -5.84
CA ASP A 15 20.89 -5.87 -6.82
C ASP A 15 19.36 -5.97 -6.81
N LEU A 16 18.74 -5.89 -5.62
CA LEU A 16 17.30 -5.93 -5.44
C LEU A 16 16.65 -4.60 -5.81
N HIS A 17 17.28 -3.48 -5.49
CA HIS A 17 16.81 -2.14 -5.83
C HIS A 17 16.68 -1.96 -7.35
N ALA A 18 17.69 -2.39 -8.12
CA ALA A 18 17.64 -2.33 -9.59
C ALA A 18 16.60 -3.26 -10.21
N ALA A 19 16.28 -4.38 -9.55
CA ALA A 19 15.21 -5.28 -9.99
C ALA A 19 13.83 -4.72 -9.66
N LEU A 20 13.64 -4.22 -8.43
CA LEU A 20 12.41 -3.57 -7.97
C LEU A 20 12.08 -2.36 -8.84
N HIS A 21 13.04 -1.47 -9.12
CA HIS A 21 12.81 -0.31 -9.97
C HIS A 21 12.36 -0.69 -11.40
N ARG A 22 12.82 -1.83 -11.94
CA ARG A 22 12.34 -2.35 -13.23
C ARG A 22 10.93 -2.93 -13.17
N LEU A 23 10.53 -3.44 -12.01
CA LEU A 23 9.19 -3.99 -11.76
C LEU A 23 8.18 -2.90 -11.41
N GLU A 24 8.59 -1.84 -10.71
CA GLU A 24 7.76 -0.67 -10.41
C GLU A 24 7.26 -0.02 -11.70
N HIS A 25 8.11 0.10 -12.73
CA HIS A 25 7.69 0.59 -14.06
C HIS A 25 6.62 -0.27 -14.75
N ARG A 26 6.44 -1.52 -14.31
CA ARG A 26 5.47 -2.47 -14.87
C ARG A 26 4.34 -2.80 -13.90
N ASP A 27 4.20 -2.02 -12.83
CA ASP A 27 3.26 -2.29 -11.74
C ASP A 27 3.41 -3.71 -11.15
N GLY A 28 4.63 -4.27 -11.17
CA GLY A 28 4.92 -5.61 -10.69
C GLY A 28 5.24 -5.70 -9.19
N VAL A 29 5.41 -4.57 -8.50
CA VAL A 29 5.72 -4.58 -7.07
C VAL A 29 4.44 -4.66 -6.25
N GLU A 30 4.41 -5.62 -5.32
CA GLU A 30 3.37 -5.83 -4.33
C GLU A 30 3.95 -5.63 -2.93
N TYR A 31 3.21 -4.98 -2.07
CA TYR A 31 3.56 -4.77 -0.67
C TYR A 31 2.70 -5.66 0.22
N LEU A 32 3.38 -6.39 1.10
CA LEU A 32 2.77 -7.21 2.12
C LEU A 32 2.82 -6.47 3.45
N PHE A 33 1.71 -5.88 3.87
CA PHE A 33 1.60 -5.18 5.15
C PHE A 33 1.50 -6.18 6.29
N VAL A 34 2.57 -6.27 7.09
CA VAL A 34 2.67 -7.15 8.25
C VAL A 34 2.37 -6.35 9.51
N PRO A 35 1.21 -6.57 10.16
CA PRO A 35 0.90 -5.89 11.40
C PRO A 35 1.83 -6.36 12.51
N ALA A 36 2.09 -5.50 13.51
CA ALA A 36 3.06 -5.78 14.58
C ALA A 36 2.79 -7.09 15.35
N HIS A 37 1.52 -7.53 15.43
CA HIS A 37 1.15 -8.79 16.07
C HIS A 37 1.50 -10.04 15.23
N GLU A 38 1.62 -9.91 13.91
CA GLU A 38 2.07 -10.98 13.00
C GLU A 38 3.60 -10.93 12.78
N ALA A 39 4.24 -9.77 12.94
CA ALA A 39 5.69 -9.63 12.76
C ALA A 39 6.54 -10.54 13.66
N GLY A 40 6.03 -10.89 14.85
CA GLY A 40 6.69 -11.85 15.76
C GLY A 40 6.46 -13.33 15.42
N ARG A 41 5.58 -13.64 14.45
CA ARG A 41 5.22 -15.01 14.09
C ARG A 41 6.12 -15.52 12.98
N LYS A 42 6.53 -16.78 13.12
CA LYS A 42 7.37 -17.47 12.12
C LYS A 42 6.60 -17.91 10.88
N ARG A 43 5.28 -18.06 11.01
CA ARG A 43 4.42 -18.46 9.90
C ARG A 43 3.14 -17.67 10.00
N PHE A 44 2.82 -16.96 8.94
CA PHE A 44 1.63 -16.14 8.86
C PHE A 44 1.10 -16.15 7.44
N ARG A 45 -0.18 -15.85 7.31
CA ARG A 45 -0.85 -15.75 6.02
C ARG A 45 -1.45 -14.37 5.94
N LEU A 46 -0.96 -13.60 4.98
CA LEU A 46 -1.42 -12.24 4.75
C LEU A 46 -1.65 -12.07 3.25
N THR A 47 -2.59 -11.21 2.94
CA THR A 47 -2.86 -10.84 1.56
C THR A 47 -2.04 -9.59 1.25
N THR A 48 -1.37 -9.57 0.11
CA THR A 48 -0.78 -8.34 -0.41
C THR A 48 -1.88 -7.33 -0.67
N ASP A 49 -1.45 -6.09 -0.75
CA ASP A 49 -2.23 -4.98 -1.28
C ASP A 49 -2.92 -5.18 -2.64
N ARG A 50 -2.38 -6.02 -3.54
CA ARG A 50 -3.02 -6.39 -4.81
C ARG A 50 -4.02 -7.55 -4.69
N GLY A 51 -4.23 -8.06 -3.48
CA GLY A 51 -5.11 -9.20 -3.24
C GLY A 51 -4.43 -10.56 -3.38
N THR A 52 -3.10 -10.60 -3.51
CA THR A 52 -2.35 -11.85 -3.60
C THR A 52 -2.24 -12.50 -2.23
N ASP A 53 -2.84 -13.67 -2.08
CA ASP A 53 -2.76 -14.45 -0.85
C ASP A 53 -1.37 -15.08 -0.69
N CYS A 54 -0.61 -14.59 0.30
CA CYS A 54 0.75 -15.01 0.61
C CYS A 54 0.83 -15.76 1.95
N ALA A 55 1.28 -17.02 1.86
CA ALA A 55 1.66 -17.81 3.02
C ALA A 55 3.17 -17.66 3.25
N VAL A 56 3.56 -16.86 4.24
CA VAL A 56 4.96 -16.60 4.57
C VAL A 56 5.41 -17.56 5.66
N SER A 57 6.54 -18.22 5.46
CA SER A 57 7.24 -19.03 6.47
C SER A 57 8.68 -18.57 6.58
N ILE A 58 9.01 -17.92 7.70
CA ILE A 58 10.35 -17.43 8.02
C ILE A 58 11.07 -18.48 8.84
N ASP A 59 12.37 -18.66 8.56
CA ASP A 59 13.20 -19.58 9.34
C ASP A 59 13.40 -19.10 10.79
N ARG A 60 13.84 -20.03 11.64
CA ARG A 60 13.89 -19.79 13.10
C ARG A 60 14.96 -18.76 13.45
N ASP A 61 16.03 -18.73 12.67
CA ASP A 61 17.19 -17.83 12.73
C ASP A 61 16.96 -16.48 12.02
N GLN A 62 15.97 -16.39 11.13
CA GLN A 62 15.63 -15.14 10.44
C GLN A 62 14.52 -14.35 11.15
N ALA A 63 14.62 -13.03 11.11
CA ALA A 63 13.59 -12.10 11.54
C ALA A 63 13.13 -11.27 10.34
N LEU A 64 11.82 -11.13 10.18
CA LEU A 64 11.28 -10.22 9.18
C LEU A 64 11.59 -8.78 9.61
N PHE A 65 11.87 -7.92 8.64
CA PHE A 65 12.15 -6.51 8.84
C PHE A 65 11.41 -5.67 7.79
N ASP A 66 11.30 -4.36 8.03
CA ASP A 66 10.64 -3.46 7.08
C ASP A 66 11.47 -3.32 5.79
N GLY A 67 10.82 -3.48 4.62
CA GLY A 67 11.51 -3.52 3.33
C GLY A 67 12.13 -4.87 3.00
N ALA A 68 11.81 -5.93 3.74
CA ALA A 68 12.28 -7.28 3.41
C ALA A 68 11.64 -7.77 2.09
N VAL A 69 12.45 -8.05 1.08
CA VAL A 69 12.01 -8.67 -0.18
C VAL A 69 11.76 -10.15 0.07
N LEU A 70 10.50 -10.53 -0.03
CA LEU A 70 10.01 -11.88 0.20
C LEU A 70 10.00 -12.72 -1.08
N LEU A 71 9.68 -12.08 -2.20
CA LEU A 71 9.65 -12.72 -3.51
C LEU A 71 10.22 -11.76 -4.55
N LEU A 72 11.00 -12.30 -5.48
CA LEU A 72 11.43 -11.60 -6.68
C LEU A 72 11.32 -12.57 -7.86
N GLU A 73 10.38 -12.30 -8.75
CA GLU A 73 10.15 -13.02 -10.00
C GLU A 73 10.34 -12.05 -11.19
N GLU A 74 10.29 -12.56 -12.43
CA GLU A 74 10.51 -11.74 -13.63
C GLU A 74 9.42 -10.68 -13.85
N ASP A 75 8.21 -10.95 -13.38
CA ASP A 75 7.00 -10.14 -13.58
C ASP A 75 6.49 -9.49 -12.28
N ARG A 76 6.91 -9.96 -11.10
CA ARG A 76 6.48 -9.39 -9.82
C ARG A 76 7.51 -9.47 -8.70
N ALA A 77 7.38 -8.60 -7.71
CA ALA A 77 8.12 -8.66 -6.46
C ALA A 77 7.18 -8.46 -5.28
N ILE A 78 7.50 -9.10 -4.14
CA ILE A 78 6.76 -8.91 -2.89
C ILE A 78 7.70 -8.35 -1.84
N VAL A 79 7.35 -7.20 -1.29
CA VAL A 79 8.12 -6.51 -0.26
C VAL A 79 7.29 -6.45 1.02
N ALA A 80 7.82 -6.98 2.11
CA ALA A 80 7.19 -6.87 3.42
C ALA A 80 7.35 -5.44 3.96
N ARG A 81 6.23 -4.86 4.40
CA ARG A 81 6.19 -3.58 5.09
C ARG A 81 5.60 -3.76 6.47
N PHE A 82 6.22 -3.21 7.50
CA PHE A 82 5.72 -3.33 8.87
C PHE A 82 4.69 -2.22 9.11
N GLY A 83 3.53 -2.59 9.64
CA GLY A 83 2.45 -1.65 9.93
C GLY A 83 1.11 -2.08 9.35
N ALA A 84 0.09 -1.26 9.60
CA ALA A 84 -1.18 -1.38 8.88
C ALA A 84 -1.06 -0.64 7.55
N GLN A 85 -1.69 -1.18 6.50
CA GLN A 85 -1.87 -0.44 5.26
C GLN A 85 -2.62 0.86 5.58
N GLU A 86 -1.97 1.99 5.33
CA GLU A 86 -2.57 3.29 5.60
C GLU A 86 -3.56 3.62 4.47
N ILE A 87 -4.76 4.05 4.85
CA ILE A 87 -5.81 4.40 3.90
C ILE A 87 -5.98 5.91 3.95
N TRP A 88 -5.74 6.57 2.83
CA TRP A 88 -5.91 8.00 2.70
C TRP A 88 -7.22 8.32 2.02
N ARG A 89 -8.14 8.91 2.78
CA ARG A 89 -9.51 9.14 2.35
C ARG A 89 -9.65 10.55 1.80
N LEU A 90 -10.08 10.63 0.54
CA LEU A 90 -10.22 11.89 -0.18
C LEU A 90 -11.66 12.07 -0.65
N LYS A 91 -12.22 13.25 -0.38
CA LYS A 91 -13.54 13.63 -0.85
C LYS A 91 -13.42 14.81 -1.81
N ALA A 92 -13.89 14.61 -3.04
CA ALA A 92 -13.98 15.72 -3.98
C ALA A 92 -15.17 16.62 -3.64
N ARG A 93 -15.00 17.94 -3.78
CA ARG A 93 -16.04 18.93 -3.53
C ARG A 93 -17.24 18.77 -4.45
N ASP A 94 -16.98 18.53 -5.73
CA ASP A 94 -17.98 18.45 -6.79
C ASP A 94 -17.55 17.45 -7.88
N GLY A 95 -18.43 17.22 -8.87
CA GLY A 95 -18.17 16.26 -9.94
C GLY A 95 -16.96 16.62 -10.83
N ALA A 96 -16.66 17.92 -11.02
CA ALA A 96 -15.51 18.35 -11.81
C ALA A 96 -14.19 18.08 -11.05
N ALA A 97 -14.18 18.32 -9.74
CA ALA A 97 -13.06 17.95 -8.87
C ALA A 97 -12.89 16.42 -8.79
N ALA A 98 -13.98 15.66 -8.76
CA ALA A 98 -13.94 14.20 -8.74
C ALA A 98 -13.30 13.61 -10.01
N LEU A 99 -13.59 14.19 -11.18
CA LEU A 99 -12.96 13.82 -12.44
C LEU A 99 -11.45 14.08 -12.43
N GLN A 100 -11.01 15.23 -11.91
CA GLN A 100 -9.60 15.56 -11.80
C GLN A 100 -8.87 14.64 -10.83
N LEU A 101 -9.45 14.39 -9.65
CA LEU A 101 -8.89 13.49 -8.66
C LEU A 101 -8.80 12.06 -9.19
N GLY A 102 -9.85 11.57 -9.84
CA GLY A 102 -9.86 10.24 -10.46
C GLY A 102 -8.84 10.11 -11.59
N TRP A 103 -8.68 11.15 -12.42
CA TRP A 103 -7.65 11.21 -13.44
C TRP A 103 -6.24 11.16 -12.84
N GLN A 104 -5.97 11.95 -11.78
CA GLN A 104 -4.66 11.93 -11.11
C GLN A 104 -4.37 10.57 -10.47
N ALA A 105 -5.33 10.00 -9.74
CA ALA A 105 -5.17 8.68 -9.13
C ALA A 105 -4.88 7.61 -10.20
N GLY A 106 -5.59 7.62 -11.32
CA GLY A 106 -5.33 6.72 -12.44
C GLY A 106 -3.96 6.95 -13.10
N ASN A 107 -3.61 8.21 -13.40
CA ASN A 107 -2.36 8.59 -14.04
C ASN A 107 -1.13 8.27 -13.19
N LEU A 108 -1.26 8.34 -11.86
CA LEU A 108 -0.21 7.99 -10.91
C LEU A 108 -0.22 6.51 -10.54
N HIS A 109 -1.09 5.71 -11.15
CA HIS A 109 -1.26 4.28 -10.85
C HIS A 109 -1.57 4.02 -9.37
N TRP A 110 -2.21 4.98 -8.71
CA TRP A 110 -2.62 4.84 -7.33
C TRP A 110 -3.69 3.78 -7.19
N ARG A 111 -3.57 3.02 -6.11
CA ARG A 111 -4.53 1.98 -5.81
C ARG A 111 -5.61 2.59 -4.96
N VAL A 112 -6.83 2.53 -5.48
CA VAL A 112 -7.96 3.23 -4.89
C VAL A 112 -9.14 2.28 -4.72
N ARG A 113 -9.92 2.53 -3.67
CA ARG A 113 -11.23 1.93 -3.43
C ARG A 113 -12.26 3.04 -3.40
N PHE A 114 -13.47 2.71 -3.81
CA PHE A 114 -14.59 3.64 -3.79
C PHE A 114 -15.49 3.31 -2.61
N ASP A 115 -15.69 4.29 -1.72
CA ASP A 115 -16.65 4.24 -0.62
C ASP A 115 -17.66 5.38 -0.81
N GLY A 116 -18.70 5.11 -1.60
CA GLY A 116 -19.69 6.11 -2.00
C GLY A 116 -19.05 7.26 -2.79
N THR A 117 -19.01 8.45 -2.21
CA THR A 117 -18.38 9.65 -2.79
C THR A 117 -16.95 9.89 -2.30
N VAL A 118 -16.39 8.96 -1.53
CA VAL A 118 -15.04 9.02 -1.00
C VAL A 118 -14.12 8.09 -1.78
N LEU A 119 -12.97 8.62 -2.18
CA LEU A 119 -11.87 7.88 -2.77
C LEU A 119 -10.91 7.46 -1.65
N GLU A 120 -10.83 6.16 -1.38
CA GLU A 120 -9.87 5.59 -0.43
C GLU A 120 -8.60 5.20 -1.19
N VAL A 121 -7.53 5.98 -1.07
CA VAL A 121 -6.22 5.66 -1.62
C VAL A 121 -5.48 4.75 -0.65
N LEU A 122 -5.08 3.58 -1.12
CA LEU A 122 -4.25 2.64 -0.37
C LEU A 122 -2.80 3.12 -0.51
N LEU A 123 -2.22 3.58 0.60
CA LEU A 123 -0.87 4.14 0.60
C LEU A 123 0.18 3.04 0.75
N ASP A 124 1.21 3.14 -0.08
CA ASP A 124 2.29 2.14 -0.18
C ASP A 124 3.57 2.60 0.51
N GLY A 125 3.52 3.80 1.06
CA GLY A 125 4.62 4.49 1.69
C GLY A 125 4.13 5.78 2.33
N ASP A 126 5.02 6.75 2.46
CA ASP A 126 4.74 8.00 3.15
C ASP A 126 3.56 8.78 2.53
N ARG A 127 2.54 9.10 3.35
CA ARG A 127 1.40 9.92 2.95
C ARG A 127 1.83 11.26 2.34
N GLY A 128 2.92 11.86 2.83
CA GLY A 128 3.45 13.12 2.33
C GLY A 128 3.86 13.05 0.86
N ALA A 129 4.46 11.95 0.41
CA ALA A 129 4.82 11.74 -0.99
C ALA A 129 3.60 11.70 -1.92
N TYR A 130 2.48 11.12 -1.47
CA TYR A 130 1.22 11.09 -2.19
C TYR A 130 0.56 12.47 -2.18
N ARG A 131 0.51 13.11 -1.00
CA ARG A 131 -0.04 14.45 -0.82
C ARG A 131 0.60 15.46 -1.75
N ALA A 132 1.93 15.42 -1.87
CA ALA A 132 2.68 16.30 -2.76
C ALA A 132 2.20 16.27 -4.23
N ARG A 133 1.61 15.15 -4.69
CA ARG A 133 1.14 15.00 -6.08
C ARG A 133 -0.21 15.67 -6.34
N ILE A 134 -1.02 15.85 -5.31
CA ILE A 134 -2.35 16.49 -5.42
C ILE A 134 -2.49 17.73 -4.53
N THR A 135 -1.38 18.29 -4.05
CA THR A 135 -1.36 19.48 -3.19
C THR A 135 -2.19 20.61 -3.77
N GLU A 136 -2.10 20.89 -5.07
CA GLU A 136 -2.87 21.96 -5.71
C GLU A 136 -4.38 21.73 -5.61
N LEU A 137 -4.85 20.49 -5.74
CA LEU A 137 -6.27 20.13 -5.59
C LEU A 137 -6.74 20.31 -4.13
N ILE A 138 -5.86 20.05 -3.17
CA ILE A 138 -6.16 20.23 -1.74
C ILE A 138 -6.17 21.72 -1.37
N GLU A 139 -5.13 22.46 -1.77
CA GLU A 139 -4.98 23.90 -1.46
C GLU A 139 -6.05 24.76 -2.13
N SER A 140 -6.52 24.37 -3.32
CA SER A 140 -7.65 25.02 -3.99
C SER A 140 -9.03 24.66 -3.42
N GLY A 141 -9.08 23.77 -2.41
CA GLY A 141 -10.33 23.31 -1.80
C GLY A 141 -11.20 22.48 -2.76
N LEU A 142 -10.61 21.89 -3.80
CA LEU A 142 -11.28 20.95 -4.70
C LEU A 142 -11.37 19.55 -4.10
N VAL A 143 -10.39 19.19 -3.27
CA VAL A 143 -10.33 17.89 -2.58
C VAL A 143 -10.12 18.13 -1.08
N GLU A 144 -10.92 17.46 -0.27
CA GLU A 144 -10.83 17.45 1.18
C GLU A 144 -10.25 16.11 1.67
N GLU A 145 -9.27 16.19 2.57
CA GLU A 145 -8.71 15.02 3.25
C GLU A 145 -9.61 14.67 4.45
N LEU A 146 -10.17 13.46 4.45
CA LEU A 146 -10.97 12.97 5.58
C LEU A 146 -10.06 12.28 6.59
N SER A 147 -10.18 12.65 7.86
CA SER A 147 -9.51 11.95 8.96
C SER A 147 -10.12 10.56 9.21
N ASP A 148 -9.27 9.61 9.62
CA ASP A 148 -9.65 8.21 9.87
C ASP A 148 -10.69 8.05 11.01
N ASP A 149 -10.86 9.07 11.84
CA ASP A 149 -11.79 9.11 12.98
C ASP A 149 -13.27 8.95 12.59
N ALA A 150 -13.64 9.20 11.32
CA ALA A 150 -15.02 9.12 10.85
C ALA A 150 -15.62 7.70 10.87
N ARG A 151 -14.81 6.64 11.04
CA ARG A 151 -15.30 5.26 11.22
C ARG A 151 -15.85 4.98 12.62
N GLU A 152 -15.51 5.78 13.63
CA GLU A 152 -15.93 5.52 15.01
C GLU A 152 -17.34 6.05 15.34
N GLU A 153 -17.79 7.12 14.67
CA GLU A 153 -19.15 7.65 14.88
C GLU A 153 -20.25 6.81 14.21
N LEU A 154 -20.00 6.25 13.03
CA LEU A 154 -21.00 5.44 12.31
C LEU A 154 -21.21 4.03 12.88
N ARG A 155 -20.25 3.49 13.65
CA ARG A 155 -20.41 2.19 14.33
C ARG A 155 -21.10 2.27 15.69
N ARG A 156 -21.18 3.45 16.33
CA ARG A 156 -21.88 3.62 17.62
C ARG A 156 -23.40 3.78 17.47
N HIS A 157 -23.91 4.00 16.26
CA HIS A 157 -25.32 4.23 15.98
C HIS A 157 -25.98 3.16 15.10
N GLY A 158 -25.36 1.99 14.95
CA GLY A 158 -25.91 0.83 14.24
C GLY A 158 -26.36 -0.28 15.18
#